data_AF-A0A9Q3C588-F1
#
_entry.id   AF-A0A9Q3C588-F1
#
_cell.length_a   1.000
_cell.length_b   1.000
_cell.length_c   1.000
_cell.angle_alpha   90.00
_cell.angle_beta   90.00
_cell.angle_gamma   90.00
#
_symmetry.space_group_name_H-M   'P 1'
#
loop_
_entity.id
_entity.type
_entity.pdbx_description
1 polymer ?
#
loop_
_entity_poly.entity_id
_entity_poly.type
_entity_poly.pdbx_seq_one_letter_code
_entity_poly.pdbx_strand_id
1 'polypeptide(L)' 'MLEPKLSLFTAYHPKTDRLAERMIRNMEEIIMRFCAYGMEYKDHEGYTNEWFTLLTSIQLSNRTIQNYTTGNTPSLTEKG' A
#
# COMPACT_ATOMS: atom_id res chain seq x y z
N MET A 1 -5.42 4.07 -29.33
CA MET A 1 -5.38 2.76 -28.64
C MET A 1 -3.98 2.63 -28.07
N LEU A 2 -3.83 2.64 -26.74
CA LEU A 2 -2.54 2.30 -26.12
C LEU A 2 -2.40 0.77 -26.23
N GLU A 3 -1.32 0.30 -26.84
CA GLU A 3 -0.93 -1.11 -26.78
C GLU A 3 0.05 -1.28 -25.62
N PRO A 4 -0.41 -1.70 -24.43
CA PRO A 4 0.48 -1.89 -23.30
C PRO A 4 1.40 -3.09 -23.58
N LYS A 5 2.70 -2.85 -23.53
CA LYS A 5 3.71 -3.92 -23.58
C LYS A 5 3.69 -4.67 -22.25
N LEU A 6 3.24 -5.92 -22.25
CA LEU A 6 3.28 -6.79 -21.08
C LEU A 6 4.72 -7.24 -20.81
N SER A 7 5.26 -6.89 -19.65
CA SER A 7 6.53 -7.46 -19.14
C SER A 7 6.24 -8.49 -18.07
N LEU A 8 6.56 -9.75 -18.33
CA LEU A 8 6.47 -10.83 -17.34
C LEU A 8 7.83 -11.02 -16.68
N PHE A 9 7.81 -11.33 -15.38
CA PHE A 9 8.99 -11.68 -14.63
C PHE A 9 9.25 -13.17 -14.64
N THR A 10 10.50 -13.57 -14.41
CA THR A 10 10.89 -14.98 -14.27
C THR A 10 10.12 -15.60 -13.10
N ALA A 11 9.46 -16.74 -13.35
CA ALA A 11 8.67 -17.42 -12.33
C ALA A 11 9.52 -17.75 -11.09
N TYR A 12 8.91 -17.62 -9.90
CA TYR A 12 9.54 -17.89 -8.60
C TYR A 12 10.80 -17.07 -8.30
N HIS A 13 10.99 -15.93 -8.98
CA HIS A 13 12.06 -14.98 -8.67
C HIS A 13 11.47 -13.69 -8.04
N PRO A 14 11.21 -13.68 -6.72
CA PRO A 14 10.53 -12.57 -6.04
C PRO A 14 11.25 -11.22 -6.23
N LYS A 15 12.59 -11.22 -6.32
CA LYS A 15 13.42 -10.02 -6.45
C LYS A 15 13.21 -9.18 -7.72
N THR A 16 12.45 -9.67 -8.70
CA THR A 16 12.35 -9.03 -10.01
C THR A 16 11.60 -7.68 -9.98
N ASP A 17 10.78 -7.42 -8.96
CA ASP A 17 10.23 -6.08 -8.68
C ASP A 17 10.34 -5.71 -7.20
N ARG A 18 11.58 -5.45 -6.76
CA ARG A 18 11.89 -5.11 -5.37
C ARG A 18 11.16 -3.85 -4.87
N LEU A 19 10.80 -2.92 -5.75
CA LEU A 19 10.11 -1.70 -5.39
C LEU A 19 8.64 -2.01 -5.06
N ALA A 20 7.94 -2.72 -5.95
CA ALA A 20 6.56 -3.15 -5.70
C ALA A 20 6.49 -4.04 -4.46
N GLU A 21 7.42 -4.97 -4.28
CA GLU A 21 7.47 -5.80 -3.07
C GLU A 21 7.64 -4.98 -1.78
N ARG A 22 8.51 -3.95 -1.79
CA ARG A 22 8.68 -3.08 -0.63
C ARG A 22 7.41 -2.29 -0.35
N MET A 23 6.71 -1.86 -1.39
CA MET A 23 5.44 -1.16 -1.27
C MET A 23 4.35 -2.07 -0.71
N ILE A 24 4.25 -3.31 -1.18
CA ILE A 24 3.33 -4.33 -0.66
C ILE A 24 3.61 -4.59 0.83
N ARG A 25 4.87 -4.86 1.20
CA ARG A 25 5.24 -5.09 2.61
C ARG A 25 4.90 -3.91 3.52
N ASN A 26 5.12 -2.67 3.06
CA ASN A 26 4.76 -1.48 3.83
C ASN A 26 3.23 -1.36 4.01
N MET A 27 2.45 -1.68 2.98
CA MET A 27 0.98 -1.68 3.07
C MET A 27 0.48 -2.76 4.03
N GLU A 28 1.02 -3.98 3.92
CA GLU A 28 0.72 -5.09 4.83
C GLU A 28 0.98 -4.69 6.30
N GLU A 29 2.11 -4.04 6.57
CA GLU A 29 2.46 -3.59 7.92
C GLU A 29 1.46 -2.57 8.49
N ILE A 30 1.01 -1.60 7.69
CA ILE A 30 0.04 -0.59 8.12
C ILE A 30 -1.32 -1.24 8.40
N ILE A 31 -1.76 -2.15 7.53
CA ILE A 31 -3.03 -2.88 7.71
C ILE A 31 -2.95 -3.75 8.97
N MET A 32 -1.87 -4.50 9.15
CA MET A 32 -1.68 -5.33 10.34
C MET A 32 -1.70 -4.50 11.62
N ARG A 33 -1.02 -3.35 11.64
CA ARG A 33 -1.03 -2.44 12.80
C ARG A 33 -2.42 -1.91 13.10
N PHE A 34 -3.18 -1.51 12.08
CA PHE A 34 -4.55 -1.05 12.30
C PHE A 34 -5.46 -2.15 12.82
N CYS A 35 -5.40 -3.34 12.22
CA CYS A 35 -6.17 -4.48 12.70
C CYS A 35 -5.75 -4.85 14.13
N ALA A 36 -4.49 -4.67 14.52
CA ALA A 36 -4.07 -4.91 15.90
C ALA A 36 -4.65 -3.89 16.92
N TYR A 37 -4.96 -2.67 16.49
CA TYR A 37 -5.60 -1.65 17.33
C TYR A 37 -7.12 -1.74 17.24
N GLY A 38 -7.80 -2.08 18.34
CA GLY A 38 -9.25 -1.85 18.46
C GLY A 38 -10.16 -2.80 17.67
N MET A 39 -9.72 -4.03 17.38
CA MET A 39 -10.63 -5.12 17.00
C MET A 39 -11.50 -5.48 18.21
N GLU A 40 -12.56 -4.71 18.42
CA GLU A 40 -13.64 -5.09 19.32
C GLU A 40 -14.70 -5.78 18.47
N TYR A 41 -15.01 -7.03 18.81
CA TYR A 41 -16.16 -7.70 18.24
C TYR A 41 -17.41 -7.06 18.84
N LYS A 42 -18.16 -6.32 18.03
CA LYS A 42 -19.49 -5.87 18.43
C LYS A 42 -20.48 -6.97 18.08
N ASP A 43 -21.14 -7.49 19.12
CA ASP A 43 -22.18 -8.49 18.97
C ASP A 43 -23.16 -8.07 17.87
N HIS A 44 -23.38 -8.97 16.90
CA HIS A 44 -24.28 -8.83 15.76
C HIS A 44 -23.92 -7.78 14.68
N GLU A 45 -22.87 -6.96 14.85
CA GLU A 45 -22.43 -5.95 13.86
C GLU A 45 -21.10 -6.30 13.16
N GLY A 46 -20.35 -7.28 13.69
CA GLY A 46 -19.04 -7.69 13.15
C GLY A 46 -17.88 -6.96 13.82
N TYR A 47 -16.71 -6.96 13.20
CA TYR A 47 -15.55 -6.24 13.72
C TYR A 47 -15.67 -4.75 13.41
N THR A 48 -15.38 -3.91 14.40
CA THR A 48 -15.37 -2.44 14.28
C THR A 48 -14.42 -1.91 13.21
N ASN A 49 -13.40 -2.68 12.84
CA ASN A 49 -12.29 -2.26 11.99
C ASN A 49 -12.19 -3.10 10.70
N GLU A 50 -13.04 -2.78 9.74
CA GLU A 50 -12.96 -3.32 8.38
C GLU A 50 -11.72 -2.77 7.67
N TRP A 51 -10.71 -3.61 7.42
CA TRP A 51 -9.42 -3.21 6.84
C TRP A 51 -9.54 -2.48 5.49
N PHE A 52 -10.59 -2.75 4.71
CA PHE A 52 -10.80 -2.10 3.42
C PHE A 52 -11.10 -0.60 3.55
N THR A 53 -11.68 -0.17 4.68
CA THR A 53 -11.96 1.25 4.94
C THR A 53 -10.68 2.08 5.02
N LEU A 54 -9.56 1.42 5.30
CA LEU A 54 -8.23 2.02 5.37
C LEU A 54 -7.56 2.22 4.01
N LEU A 55 -8.00 1.52 2.97
CA LEU A 55 -7.34 1.55 1.67
C LEU A 55 -7.24 2.97 1.12
N THR A 56 -8.30 3.77 1.26
CA THR A 56 -8.30 5.18 0.84
C THR A 56 -7.29 6.01 1.63
N SER A 57 -7.21 5.82 2.94
CA SER A 57 -6.27 6.52 3.81
C SER A 57 -4.82 6.11 3.54
N ILE A 58 -4.56 4.83 3.30
CA ILE A 58 -3.24 4.30 2.92
C ILE A 58 -2.82 4.85 1.56
N GLN A 59 -3.73 4.91 0.58
CA GLN A 59 -3.44 5.46 -0.74
C GLN A 59 -3.11 6.95 -0.68
N LEU A 60 -3.85 7.73 0.12
CA LEU A 60 -3.55 9.14 0.33
C LEU A 60 -2.18 9.31 1.01
N SER A 61 -1.96 8.60 2.11
CA SER A 61 -0.71 8.61 2.87
C SER A 61 0.51 8.27 1.99
N ASN A 62 0.40 7.23 1.16
CA ASN A 62 1.46 6.86 0.21
C ASN A 62 1.78 7.97 -0.80
N ARG A 63 0.83 8.83 -1.15
CA ARG A 63 1.06 9.96 -2.07
C ARG A 63 1.64 11.19 -1.39
N THR A 64 1.39 11.36 -0.10
CA THR A 64 1.69 12.59 0.66
C THR A 64 2.84 12.45 1.65
N ILE A 65 3.26 11.24 2.01
CA ILE A 65 4.43 11.05 2.87
C ILE A 65 5.69 11.44 2.10
N GLN A 66 6.56 12.22 2.74
CA GLN A 66 7.85 12.56 2.18
C GLN A 66 8.75 11.33 2.14
N ASN A 67 9.35 11.09 0.98
CA ASN A 67 10.39 10.09 0.85
C ASN A 67 11.62 10.57 1.62
N TYR A 68 12.10 9.75 2.55
CA TYR A 68 13.29 10.07 3.36
C TYR A 68 14.52 10.43 2.50
N THR A 69 14.69 9.76 1.35
CA THR A 69 15.87 9.94 0.49
C THR A 69 15.79 11.18 -0.40
N THR A 70 14.61 11.56 -0.88
CA THR A 70 14.45 12.66 -1.84
C THR A 70 13.86 13.92 -1.22
N GLY A 71 13.33 13.86 0.01
CA GLY A 71 12.65 14.96 0.69
C GLY A 71 11.28 15.33 0.09
N ASN A 72 10.94 14.79 -1.08
CA ASN A 72 9.72 15.08 -1.81
C ASN A 72 8.67 13.99 -1.60
N THR A 73 7.41 14.39 -1.67
CA THR A 73 6.28 13.46 -1.70
C THR A 73 6.17 12.82 -3.09
N PRO A 74 5.73 11.55 -3.21
CA PRO A 74 5.51 10.91 -4.51
C PRO A 74 4.61 11.74 -5.44
N SER A 75 3.58 12.38 -4.89
CA SER A 75 2.70 13.29 -5.62
C SER A 75 3.38 14.51 -6.24
N LEU A 76 4.49 14.99 -5.67
CA LEU A 76 5.30 16.06 -6.26
C LEU A 76 6.20 15.51 -7.37
N THR A 77 6.81 14.34 -7.14
CA THR A 77 7.68 13.68 -8.13
C THR A 77 6.91 13.24 -9.38
N GLU A 78 5.66 12.80 -9.25
CA GLU A 78 4.81 12.37 -10.37
C GLU A 78 4.38 13.54 -11.29
N LYS A 79 4.44 14.79 -10.81
CA LYS A 79 4.01 15.97 -11.57
C LYS A 79 5.11 16.59 -12.43
N GLY A 80 6.37 16.17 -12.25
CA GLY A 80 7.53 16.72 -12.96
C GLY A 80 8.06 18.00 -12.31
#